data_AF-A0A940ENQ3-F1
#
_entry.id   AF-A0A940ENQ3-F1
#
_cell.length_a   1.000
_cell.length_b   1.000
_cell.length_c   1.000
_cell.angle_alpha   90.00
_cell.angle_beta   90.00
_cell.angle_gamma   90.00
#
_symmetry.space_group_name_H-M   'P 1'
#
loop_
_entity.id
_entity.type
_entity.pdbx_description
1 polymer ?
#
loop_
_entity_poly.entity_id
_entity_poly.type
_entity_poly.pdbx_seq_one_letter_code
_entity_poly.pdbx_strand_id
1 'polypeptide(L)'
;MDLDFHLHKIQSLSPKAAKIALRTLDRDPRVPTEWVTVLRPALVDRSGESPSLGGTDWMTLAAIERPGIRRFTERFESREQRHARLWVLSLRSASRRHDRNSSYGDESVYGAL
;
A
#
# COMPACT_ATOMS: atom_id res chain seq x y z
N MET A 1 -10.24 8.08 -10.18
CA MET A 1 -9.14 7.79 -11.13
C MET A 1 -7.93 7.14 -10.44
N ASP A 2 -7.43 7.68 -9.32
CA ASP A 2 -6.22 7.10 -8.71
C ASP A 2 -6.42 5.67 -8.17
N LEU A 3 -7.59 5.35 -7.60
CA LEU A 3 -7.86 4.03 -7.04
C LEU A 3 -7.93 2.92 -8.10
N ASP A 4 -8.55 3.19 -9.26
CA ASP A 4 -8.66 2.24 -10.38
C ASP A 4 -7.29 1.91 -10.98
N PHE A 5 -6.40 2.92 -11.06
CA PHE A 5 -5.01 2.71 -11.45
C PHE A 5 -4.31 1.76 -10.48
N HIS A 6 -4.48 1.94 -9.17
CA HIS A 6 -3.88 1.07 -8.17
C HIS A 6 -4.44 -0.35 -8.21
N LEU A 7 -5.75 -0.52 -8.46
CA LEU A 7 -6.39 -1.81 -8.69
C LEU A 7 -5.77 -2.54 -9.88
N HIS A 8 -5.65 -1.88 -11.03
CA HIS A 8 -5.00 -2.48 -12.20
C HIS A 8 -3.53 -2.81 -11.94
N LYS A 9 -2.82 -1.94 -11.19
CA LYS A 9 -1.41 -2.14 -10.87
C LYS A 9 -1.15 -3.36 -9.99
N ILE A 10 -2.13 -3.83 -9.21
CA ILE A 10 -2.01 -5.08 -8.43
C ILE A 10 -1.67 -6.27 -9.33
N GLN A 11 -2.21 -6.32 -10.55
CA GLN A 11 -1.93 -7.40 -11.50
C GLN A 11 -0.45 -7.48 -11.91
N SER A 12 0.27 -6.35 -11.85
CA SER A 12 1.71 -6.29 -12.11
C SER A 12 2.59 -6.72 -10.94
N LEU A 13 2.01 -6.91 -9.75
CA LEU A 13 2.73 -7.44 -8.59
C LEU A 13 2.96 -8.94 -8.76
N SER A 14 4.10 -9.43 -8.26
CA SER A 14 4.26 -10.87 -8.04
C SER A 14 3.33 -11.31 -6.90
N PRO A 15 2.93 -12.59 -6.84
CA PRO A 15 2.07 -13.08 -5.76
C PRO A 15 2.64 -12.77 -4.36
N LYS A 16 3.96 -12.91 -4.20
CA LYS A 16 4.66 -12.62 -2.94
C LYS A 16 4.65 -11.11 -2.62
N ALA A 17 4.84 -10.25 -3.62
CA ALA A 17 4.73 -8.80 -3.44
C ALA A 17 3.29 -8.39 -3.06
N ALA A 18 2.27 -9.00 -3.65
CA ALA A 18 0.88 -8.77 -3.29
C ALA A 18 0.60 -9.17 -1.83
N LYS A 19 1.13 -10.32 -1.39
CA LYS A 19 1.02 -10.78 0.01
C LYS A 19 1.67 -9.80 1.01
N ILE A 20 2.85 -9.27 0.66
CA ILE A 20 3.56 -8.25 1.46
C ILE A 20 2.79 -6.93 1.48
N ALA A 21 2.28 -6.48 0.33
CA ALA A 21 1.50 -5.26 0.21
C ALA A 21 0.21 -5.33 1.04
N LEU A 22 -0.51 -6.46 0.99
CA LEU A 22 -1.71 -6.71 1.79
C LEU A 22 -1.44 -6.58 3.30
N ARG A 23 -0.37 -7.23 3.79
CA ARG A 23 0.06 -7.14 5.20
C ARG A 23 0.43 -5.71 5.60
N THR A 24 1.11 -5.00 4.72
CA THR A 24 1.54 -3.62 4.97
C THR A 24 0.33 -2.69 5.02
N LEU A 25 -0.64 -2.89 4.11
CA LEU A 25 -1.85 -2.09 3.99
C LEU A 25 -2.80 -2.27 5.18
N ASP A 26 -3.01 -3.51 5.64
CA ASP A 26 -3.84 -3.83 6.81
C ASP A 26 -3.35 -3.15 8.10
N ARG A 27 -2.09 -2.75 8.16
CA ARG A 27 -1.44 -2.11 9.33
C ARG A 27 -1.16 -0.63 9.13
N ASP A 28 -1.57 -0.05 8.01
CA ASP A 28 -1.21 1.31 7.63
C ASP A 28 -2.35 2.31 7.92
N PRO A 29 -2.25 3.09 9.00
CA PRO A 29 -3.30 4.06 9.35
C PRO A 29 -3.34 5.26 8.40
N ARG A 30 -2.40 5.36 7.44
CA ARG A 30 -2.30 6.49 6.51
C ARG A 30 -3.08 6.28 5.22
N VAL A 31 -3.65 5.09 5.01
CA VAL A 31 -4.51 4.81 3.86
C VAL A 31 -5.96 4.76 4.36
N PRO A 32 -6.90 5.49 3.72
CA PRO A 32 -8.30 5.46 4.12
C PRO A 32 -8.89 4.06 4.06
N THR A 33 -9.76 3.74 5.03
CA THR A 33 -10.30 2.39 5.20
C THR A 33 -11.09 1.95 3.97
N GLU A 34 -11.82 2.87 3.34
CA GLU A 34 -12.59 2.63 2.13
C GLU A 34 -11.69 2.17 0.97
N TRP A 35 -10.48 2.74 0.81
CA TRP A 35 -9.53 2.27 -0.21
C TRP A 35 -9.00 0.88 0.11
N VAL A 36 -8.75 0.59 1.40
CA VAL A 36 -8.33 -0.75 1.84
C VAL A 36 -9.42 -1.78 1.51
N THR A 37 -10.68 -1.47 1.78
CA THR A 37 -11.80 -2.40 1.50
C THR A 37 -11.93 -2.74 0.01
N VAL A 38 -11.66 -1.79 -0.88
CA VAL A 38 -11.72 -1.99 -2.33
C VAL A 38 -10.51 -2.77 -2.85
N LEU A 39 -9.31 -2.49 -2.34
CA LEU A 39 -8.07 -3.10 -2.83
C LEU A 39 -7.82 -4.50 -2.27
N ARG A 40 -8.36 -4.80 -1.08
CA ARG A 40 -8.12 -6.05 -0.36
C ARG A 40 -8.48 -7.31 -1.15
N PRO A 41 -9.67 -7.43 -1.79
CA PRO A 41 -10.02 -8.63 -2.55
C PRO A 41 -9.04 -8.92 -3.69
N ALA A 42 -8.64 -7.90 -4.44
CA ALA A 42 -7.69 -8.04 -5.55
C ALA A 42 -6.28 -8.45 -5.06
N LEU A 43 -5.83 -7.92 -3.92
CA LEU A 43 -4.56 -8.33 -3.30
C LEU A 43 -4.62 -9.77 -2.77
N VAL A 44 -5.75 -10.17 -2.17
CA VAL A 44 -5.97 -11.54 -1.67
C VAL A 44 -5.89 -12.53 -2.83
N ASP A 45 -6.67 -12.28 -3.88
CA ASP A 45 -6.70 -13.09 -5.10
C ASP A 45 -5.30 -13.24 -5.70
N ARG A 46 -4.60 -12.10 -5.91
CA ARG A 46 -3.24 -12.11 -6.46
C ARG A 46 -2.23 -12.81 -5.55
N SER A 47 -2.43 -12.79 -4.23
CA SER A 47 -1.53 -13.40 -3.25
C SER A 47 -1.73 -14.91 -3.06
N GLY A 48 -2.84 -15.48 -3.55
CA GLY A 48 -3.21 -16.88 -3.36
C GLY A 48 -2.17 -17.86 -3.90
N GLU A 49 -1.49 -17.49 -4.99
CA GLU A 49 -0.42 -18.29 -5.62
C GLU A 49 0.93 -18.17 -4.92
N SER A 50 1.08 -17.27 -3.94
CA SER A 50 2.36 -17.10 -3.25
C SER A 50 2.60 -18.22 -2.25
N PRO A 51 3.83 -18.77 -2.19
CA PRO A 51 4.27 -19.55 -1.04
C PRO A 51 4.06 -18.79 0.28
N SER A 52 4.04 -19.54 1.38
CA SER A 52 4.08 -18.97 2.73
C SER A 52 5.32 -18.12 2.91
N LEU A 53 5.18 -16.99 3.61
CA LEU A 53 6.31 -16.12 3.93
C LEU A 53 7.26 -16.86 4.90
N GLY A 54 8.52 -16.98 4.53
CA GLY A 54 9.54 -17.62 5.35
C GLY A 54 10.05 -16.71 6.47
N GLY A 55 10.85 -17.23 7.40
CA GLY A 55 11.41 -16.47 8.53
C GLY A 55 12.14 -15.18 8.12
N THR A 56 12.91 -15.23 7.02
CA THR A 56 13.59 -14.05 6.46
C THR A 56 12.61 -12.99 5.96
N ASP A 57 11.48 -13.39 5.39
CA ASP A 57 10.46 -12.46 4.92
C ASP A 57 9.78 -11.72 6.09
N TRP A 58 9.61 -12.41 7.23
CA TRP A 58 9.09 -11.80 8.46
C TRP A 58 10.04 -10.78 9.05
N MET A 59 11.34 -11.09 9.08
CA MET A 59 12.37 -10.19 9.56
C MET A 59 12.41 -8.89 8.73
N THR A 60 12.29 -9.01 7.40
CA THR A 60 12.27 -7.81 6.55
C THR A 60 10.93 -7.06 6.61
N LEU A 61 9.80 -7.76 6.76
CA LEU A 61 8.51 -7.10 7.03
C LEU A 61 8.57 -6.25 8.31
N ALA A 62 9.12 -6.79 9.38
CA ALA A 62 9.31 -6.04 10.63
C ALA A 62 10.19 -4.78 10.44
N ALA A 63 11.13 -4.82 9.48
CA ALA A 63 11.97 -3.67 9.16
C ALA A 63 11.28 -2.64 8.25
N ILE A 64 10.32 -3.05 7.43
CA ILE A 64 9.42 -2.12 6.71
C ILE A 64 8.51 -1.41 7.72
N GLU A 65 8.05 -2.12 8.75
CA GLU A 65 7.15 -1.61 9.79
C GLU A 65 7.85 -0.67 10.79
N ARG A 66 9.17 -0.81 11.01
CA ARG A 66 9.94 -0.03 12.00
C ARG A 66 11.07 0.79 11.36
N PRO A 67 10.92 2.13 11.25
CA PRO A 67 11.92 3.00 10.63
C PRO A 67 13.33 2.90 11.24
N GLY A 68 13.44 2.58 12.53
CA GLY A 68 14.73 2.42 13.23
C GLY A 68 15.52 1.18 12.82
N ILE A 69 14.85 0.11 12.39
CA ILE A 69 15.48 -1.14 11.94
C ILE A 69 15.88 -1.04 10.45
N ARG A 70 15.18 -0.20 9.70
CA ARG A 70 15.36 0.01 8.26
C ARG A 70 16.79 0.40 7.86
N ARG A 71 17.51 1.17 8.68
CA ARG A 71 18.92 1.55 8.41
C ARG A 71 19.86 0.34 8.33
N PHE A 72 19.54 -0.75 9.04
CA PHE A 72 20.33 -1.98 9.03
C PHE A 72 19.90 -2.97 7.94
N THR A 73 18.63 -2.94 7.53
CA THR A 73 18.06 -3.93 6.60
C THR A 73 17.85 -3.43 5.18
N GLU A 74 18.10 -2.14 4.88
CA GLU A 74 17.97 -1.60 3.51
C GLU A 74 18.84 -2.35 2.49
N ARG A 75 19.95 -2.96 2.93
CA ARG A 75 20.80 -3.82 2.07
C ARG A 75 20.20 -5.19 1.75
N PHE A 76 19.15 -5.62 2.46
CA PHE A 76 18.57 -6.96 2.34
C PHE A 76 17.12 -6.94 1.83
N GLU A 77 16.67 -5.83 1.25
CA GLU A 77 15.34 -5.73 0.65
C GLU A 77 15.26 -6.59 -0.63
N SER A 78 14.40 -7.60 -0.62
CA SER A 78 14.11 -8.42 -1.79
C SER A 78 13.39 -7.60 -2.87
N ARG A 79 13.42 -8.09 -4.12
CA ARG A 79 12.70 -7.45 -5.23
C ARG A 79 11.20 -7.31 -4.94
N GLU A 80 10.60 -8.32 -4.33
CA GLU A 80 9.17 -8.38 -3.99
C GLU A 80 8.83 -7.38 -2.89
N GLN A 81 9.70 -7.27 -1.87
CA GLN A 81 9.57 -6.30 -0.79
C GLN A 81 9.65 -4.87 -1.32
N ARG A 82 10.64 -4.59 -2.20
CA ARG A 82 10.78 -3.30 -2.87
C ARG A 82 9.56 -2.97 -3.72
N HIS A 83 9.05 -3.92 -4.51
CA HIS A 83 7.85 -3.71 -5.33
C HIS A 83 6.61 -3.40 -4.47
N ALA A 84 6.38 -4.18 -3.41
CA ALA A 84 5.28 -3.94 -2.48
C ALA A 84 5.40 -2.56 -1.83
N ARG A 85 6.61 -2.19 -1.35
CA ARG A 85 6.88 -0.90 -0.72
C ARG A 85 6.60 0.26 -1.66
N LEU A 86 7.12 0.21 -2.88
CA LEU A 86 6.92 1.27 -3.87
C LEU A 86 5.44 1.42 -4.22
N TRP A 87 4.71 0.31 -4.34
CA TRP A 87 3.27 0.35 -4.59
C TRP A 87 2.51 0.99 -3.42
N VAL A 88 2.79 0.60 -2.17
CA VAL A 88 2.16 1.20 -0.97
C VAL A 88 2.51 2.69 -0.82
N LEU A 89 3.76 3.09 -1.09
CA LEU A 89 4.17 4.51 -1.04
C LEU A 89 3.46 5.34 -2.11
N SER A 90 3.27 4.76 -3.31
CA SER A 90 2.49 5.38 -4.38
C SER A 90 1.03 5.56 -3.94
N LEU A 91 0.42 4.52 -3.36
CA LEU A 91 -0.95 4.56 -2.83
C LEU A 91 -1.14 5.62 -1.74
N ARG A 92 -0.20 5.70 -0.78
CA ARG A 92 -0.20 6.77 0.25
C ARG A 92 -0.16 8.16 -0.38
N SER A 93 0.69 8.33 -1.39
CA SER A 93 0.83 9.62 -2.07
C SER A 93 -0.46 10.02 -2.80
N ALA A 94 -1.12 9.05 -3.45
CA ALA A 94 -2.43 9.24 -4.07
C ALA A 94 -3.52 9.58 -3.04
N SER A 95 -3.62 8.81 -1.95
CA SER A 95 -4.63 9.06 -0.90
C SER A 95 -4.51 10.45 -0.27
N ARG A 96 -3.28 10.94 -0.02
CA ARG A 96 -3.05 12.30 0.48
C ARG A 96 -3.47 13.39 -0.50
N ARG A 97 -3.30 13.16 -1.80
CA ARG A 97 -3.75 14.09 -2.84
C ARG A 97 -5.27 14.12 -2.90
N HIS A 98 -5.91 12.96 -2.79
CA HIS A 98 -7.37 12.83 -2.76
C HIS A 98 -7.97 13.58 -1.56
N ASP A 99 -7.42 13.37 -0.36
CA ASP A 99 -7.86 14.08 0.86
C ASP A 99 -7.74 15.59 0.72
N ARG A 100 -6.59 16.08 0.24
CA ARG A 100 -6.38 17.52 -0.01
C ARG A 100 -7.36 18.08 -1.05
N ASN A 101 -7.64 17.34 -2.12
CA ASN A 101 -8.57 17.79 -3.16
C ASN A 101 -10.03 17.78 -2.68
N SER A 102 -10.38 16.89 -1.74
CA SER A 102 -11.68 16.85 -1.08
C SER A 102 -11.90 18.07 -0.19
N SER A 103 -10.86 18.56 0.51
CA SER A 103 -10.97 19.74 1.38
C SER A 103 -11.20 21.06 0.63
N TYR A 104 -10.74 21.20 -0.62
CA TYR A 104 -10.96 22.41 -1.43
C TYR A 104 -12.29 22.42 -2.21
N GLY A 105 -12.99 21.28 -2.27
CA GLY A 105 -14.24 21.14 -3.03
C GLY A 105 -15.51 21.56 -2.28
N ASP A 106 -15.45 21.70 -0.95
CA ASP A 106 -16.64 21.89 -0.11
C ASP A 106 -16.87 23.35 0.34
N GLU A 107 -15.85 24.22 0.26
CA GLU A 107 -15.98 25.65 0.64
C GLU A 107 -16.61 26.54 -0.45
N SER A 108 -16.88 26.03 -1.66
CA SER A 108 -17.32 26.85 -2.79
C SER A 108 -18.85 26.99 -2.94
N VAL A 109 -19.66 26.35 -2.10
CA VAL A 109 -21.13 26.32 -2.28
C VAL A 109 -21.90 27.18 -1.28
N TYR A 110 -21.30 27.60 -0.16
CA TYR A 110 -21.98 28.39 0.88
C TYR A 110 -21.51 29.85 1.02
N GLY A 111 -20.71 30.37 0.09
CA GLY A 111 -20.12 31.71 0.16
C GLY A 111 -20.80 32.81 -0.68
N ALA A 112 -22.03 32.61 -1.16
CA ALA A 112 -22.72 33.60 -1.99
C ALA A 112 -24.21 33.73 -1.60
N LEU A 113 -24.47 34.29 -0.42
CA LEU A 113 -25.71 34.98 -0.04
C LEU A 113 -25.32 36.22 0.77
#